data_AF-A0A6J5URZ7-F1
#
_entry.id   AF-A0A6J5URZ7-F1
#
_cell.length_a   1.000
_cell.length_b   1.000
_cell.length_c   1.000
_cell.angle_alpha   90.00
_cell.angle_beta   90.00
_cell.angle_gamma   90.00
#
_symmetry.space_group_name_H-M   'P 1'
#
loop_
_entity.id
_entity.type
_entity.pdbx_description
1 polymer ?
#
loop_
_entity_poly.entity_id
_entity_poly.type
_entity_poly.pdbx_seq_one_letter_code
_entity_poly.pdbx_strand_id
1 'polypeptide(L)'
;MQVRINSEFLSANPYVTNLGLHSFTSTQRTIKVQIKPRPRRIHQRDKMKLFTRQLQPSPEMKERVTAVERIVGYDFVDKTLLEEALTHPSSCRPNSYQRLELLGDSALNHAVTKYLFLDSRKFNEDEITNRRKDTVSNPYLARIGARLGLYDYLLRYNTPDLDDQVAKFTEGVIKGKDMTGSPGYKVLADVVESVAAAVYVDLNYDLEKLWKIFKPLLDLEKSDCMMKTRESDSMLGYIASLLDTLGAKAYRKSKMVTE
;
A
#
# COMPACT_ATOMS: atom_id res chain seq x y z
N MET A 1 7.89 -2.83 29.09
CA MET A 1 8.06 -1.48 28.53
C MET A 1 7.58 -0.51 29.59
N GLN A 2 8.47 0.33 30.13
CA GLN A 2 8.09 1.38 31.07
C GLN A 2 7.85 2.65 30.25
N VAL A 3 6.61 3.14 30.24
CA VAL A 3 6.28 4.44 29.68
C VAL A 3 6.13 5.39 30.87
N ARG A 4 6.96 6.44 30.92
CA ARG A 4 6.74 7.55 31.87
C ARG A 4 5.63 8.42 31.30
N ILE A 5 4.55 8.56 32.07
CA ILE A 5 3.45 9.48 31.76
C ILE A 5 3.52 10.60 32.80
N ASN A 6 3.55 11.85 32.34
CA ASN A 6 3.58 13.03 33.22
C ASN A 6 2.26 13.14 34.01
N SER A 7 2.35 13.58 35.26
CA SER A 7 1.22 13.67 36.20
C SER A 7 0.11 14.60 35.74
N GLU A 8 0.43 15.61 34.94
CA GLU A 8 -0.54 16.55 34.35
C GLU A 8 -1.46 15.87 33.31
N PHE A 9 -1.00 14.80 32.66
CA PHE A 9 -1.78 14.06 31.67
C PHE A 9 -2.89 13.22 32.33
N LEU A 10 -2.73 12.88 33.61
CA LEU A 10 -3.69 12.07 34.36
C LEU A 10 -4.84 12.91 34.96
N SER A 11 -4.62 14.20 35.25
CA SER A 11 -5.66 15.07 35.83
C SER A 11 -6.66 15.62 34.80
N ALA A 12 -6.33 15.59 33.51
CA ALA A 12 -7.18 16.12 32.44
C ALA A 12 -8.08 15.05 31.78
N ASN A 13 -8.01 13.79 32.21
CA ASN A 13 -8.73 12.69 31.59
C ASN A 13 -9.97 12.29 32.42
N PRO A 14 -11.20 12.60 31.97
CA PRO A 14 -12.43 12.32 32.72
C PRO A 14 -12.74 10.82 32.87
N TYR A 15 -11.97 9.92 32.25
CA TYR A 15 -12.08 8.48 32.45
C TYR A 15 -11.24 7.94 33.63
N VAL A 16 -10.33 8.76 34.19
CA VAL A 16 -9.45 8.37 35.32
C VAL A 16 -10.03 8.82 36.67
N THR A 17 -10.91 9.81 36.68
CA THR A 17 -11.50 10.43 37.88
C THR A 17 -12.51 9.54 38.63
N ASN A 18 -12.95 8.42 38.05
CA ASN A 18 -13.91 7.49 38.69
C ASN A 18 -13.29 6.46 39.65
N LEU A 19 -12.01 6.60 40.01
CA LEU A 19 -11.34 5.71 40.98
C LEU A 19 -11.26 6.27 42.41
N GLY A 20 -12.03 7.30 42.77
CA GLY A 20 -12.29 7.65 44.16
C GLY A 20 -11.04 8.02 44.97
N LEU A 21 -10.28 9.02 44.52
CA LEU A 21 -9.13 9.56 45.27
C LEU A 21 -9.39 11.02 45.62
N HIS A 22 -10.07 11.26 46.75
CA HIS A 22 -10.05 12.56 47.41
C HIS A 22 -8.80 12.68 48.29
N SER A 23 -8.19 13.87 48.24
CA SER A 23 -7.03 14.36 49.00
C SER A 23 -5.64 13.93 48.52
N PHE A 24 -4.94 14.90 47.92
CA PHE A 24 -3.53 14.86 47.57
C PHE A 24 -2.72 15.60 48.64
N THR A 25 -1.73 14.94 49.24
CA THR A 25 -0.59 15.61 49.87
C THR A 25 0.72 15.01 49.36
N SER A 26 1.70 15.89 49.23
CA SER A 26 3.03 15.68 48.63
C SER A 26 3.79 14.52 49.28
N THR A 27 3.83 13.35 48.63
CA THR A 27 4.93 12.40 48.75
C THR A 27 4.92 11.49 47.52
N GLN A 28 6.01 11.46 46.75
CA GLN A 28 6.17 10.49 45.65
C GLN A 28 6.08 9.07 46.22
N ARG A 29 4.96 8.39 45.98
CA ARG A 29 4.85 6.94 46.22
C ARG A 29 4.66 6.22 44.89
N THR A 30 5.59 5.30 44.64
CA THR A 30 5.56 4.36 43.53
C THR A 30 4.34 3.44 43.67
N ILE A 31 3.33 3.60 42.82
CA ILE A 31 2.18 2.70 42.77
C ILE A 31 2.65 1.36 42.17
N LYS A 32 2.70 0.30 43.00
CA LYS A 32 2.86 -1.07 42.50
C LYS A 32 1.53 -1.52 41.92
N VAL A 33 1.34 -1.33 40.62
CA VAL A 33 0.20 -1.91 39.90
C VAL A 33 0.44 -3.42 39.80
N GLN A 34 -0.33 -4.19 40.57
CA GLN A 34 -0.27 -5.65 40.55
C GLN A 34 -1.13 -6.16 39.40
N ILE A 35 -0.56 -6.14 38.19
CA ILE A 35 -1.18 -6.72 37.00
C ILE A 35 -1.13 -8.25 37.17
N LYS A 36 -2.29 -8.90 37.36
CA LYS A 36 -2.37 -10.37 37.31
C LYS A 36 -1.68 -10.85 36.03
N PRO A 37 -0.75 -11.81 36.07
CA PRO A 37 -0.12 -12.30 34.87
C PRO A 37 -1.21 -12.86 33.96
N ARG A 38 -1.36 -12.29 32.76
CA ARG A 38 -2.12 -12.93 31.69
C ARG A 38 -1.58 -14.35 31.52
N PRO A 39 -2.44 -15.36 31.26
CA PRO A 39 -1.99 -16.72 31.04
C PRO A 39 -0.84 -16.71 30.04
N ARG A 40 0.25 -17.43 30.35
CA ARG A 40 1.46 -17.47 29.53
C ARG A 40 1.04 -17.72 28.09
N ARG A 41 1.17 -16.69 27.24
CA ARG A 41 1.07 -16.85 25.79
C ARG A 41 2.20 -17.81 25.45
N ILE A 42 1.84 -19.05 25.12
CA ILE A 42 2.74 -20.00 24.47
C ILE A 42 3.49 -19.18 23.42
N HIS A 43 4.83 -19.19 23.49
CA HIS A 43 5.66 -18.36 22.63
C HIS A 43 5.21 -18.54 21.18
N GLN A 44 4.61 -17.49 20.63
CA GLN A 44 4.05 -17.50 19.28
C GLN A 44 5.13 -17.86 18.26
N ARG A 45 6.40 -17.58 18.57
CA ARG A 45 7.59 -17.96 17.78
C ARG A 45 7.73 -19.46 17.53
N ASP A 46 7.37 -20.32 18.47
CA ASP A 46 7.53 -21.77 18.31
C ASP A 46 6.30 -22.40 17.63
N LYS A 47 5.14 -21.73 17.65
CA LYS A 47 3.99 -22.06 16.80
C LYS A 47 4.10 -21.48 15.38
N MET A 48 4.83 -20.38 15.18
CA MET A 48 4.96 -19.70 13.88
C MET A 48 5.84 -20.44 12.87
N LYS A 49 6.76 -21.28 13.35
CA LYS A 49 7.68 -22.03 12.47
C LYS A 49 7.15 -23.37 11.98
N LEU A 50 6.03 -23.84 12.52
CA LEU A 50 5.47 -25.18 12.23
C LEU A 50 4.31 -25.14 11.21
N PHE A 51 3.92 -23.95 10.72
CA PHE A 51 2.78 -23.81 9.81
C PHE A 51 2.89 -22.57 8.90
N THR A 52 4.06 -22.26 8.32
CA THR A 52 4.12 -21.39 7.13
C THR A 52 3.61 -22.17 5.92
N ARG A 53 2.34 -22.59 5.96
CA ARG A 53 1.63 -22.98 4.75
C ARG A 53 1.42 -21.67 4.00
N GLN A 54 2.22 -21.43 2.96
CA GLN A 54 2.01 -20.30 2.07
C GLN A 54 0.52 -20.27 1.71
N LEU A 55 -0.18 -19.22 2.14
CA LEU A 55 -1.60 -19.09 1.89
C LEU A 55 -1.75 -18.79 0.40
N GLN A 56 -2.33 -19.73 -0.32
CA GLN A 56 -2.45 -19.68 -1.77
C GLN A 56 -3.73 -18.93 -2.17
N PRO A 57 -3.74 -18.24 -3.32
CA PRO A 57 -4.94 -17.61 -3.81
C PRO A 57 -5.97 -18.66 -4.27
N SER A 58 -7.22 -18.25 -4.45
CA SER A 58 -8.23 -19.07 -5.11
C SER A 58 -7.76 -19.49 -6.52
N PRO A 59 -8.21 -20.65 -7.04
CA PRO A 59 -7.75 -21.16 -8.33
C PRO A 59 -7.92 -20.16 -9.49
N GLU A 60 -9.04 -19.41 -9.49
CA GLU A 60 -9.36 -18.38 -10.49
C GLU A 60 -8.40 -17.18 -10.43
N MET A 61 -7.89 -16.84 -9.24
CA MET A 61 -7.03 -15.67 -9.03
C MET A 61 -5.54 -15.98 -9.21
N LYS A 62 -5.17 -17.25 -9.31
CA LYS A 62 -3.77 -17.69 -9.31
C LYS A 62 -2.92 -17.01 -10.38
N GLU A 63 -3.44 -16.89 -11.61
CA GLU A 63 -2.72 -16.25 -12.71
C GLU A 63 -2.57 -14.74 -12.51
N ARG A 64 -3.66 -14.07 -12.07
CA ARG A 64 -3.68 -12.63 -11.78
C ARG A 64 -2.68 -12.27 -10.68
N VAL A 65 -2.70 -13.03 -9.58
CA VAL A 65 -1.79 -12.86 -8.45
C VAL A 65 -0.34 -13.06 -8.91
N THR A 66 -0.04 -14.14 -9.63
CA THR A 66 1.32 -14.41 -10.13
C THR A 66 1.83 -13.30 -11.05
N ALA A 67 0.96 -12.74 -11.90
CA ALA A 67 1.33 -11.62 -12.76
C ALA A 67 1.66 -10.37 -11.96
N VAL A 68 0.83 -10.02 -10.96
CA VAL A 68 1.06 -8.83 -10.14
C VAL A 68 2.26 -8.98 -9.20
N GLU A 69 2.57 -10.18 -8.69
CA GLU A 69 3.82 -10.46 -7.97
C GLU A 69 5.05 -10.08 -8.81
N ARG A 70 5.03 -10.40 -10.11
CA ARG A 70 6.12 -10.04 -11.04
C ARG A 70 6.18 -8.54 -11.34
N ILE A 71 5.03 -7.89 -11.50
CA ILE A 71 4.95 -6.45 -11.74
C ILE A 71 5.50 -5.67 -10.54
N VAL A 72 5.13 -6.07 -9.33
CA VAL A 72 5.57 -5.44 -8.08
C VAL A 72 7.02 -5.84 -7.74
N GLY A 73 7.47 -7.01 -8.19
CA GLY A 73 8.77 -7.57 -7.85
C GLY A 73 8.83 -8.10 -6.41
N TYR A 74 7.72 -8.63 -5.90
CA TYR A 74 7.58 -9.15 -4.54
C TYR A 74 6.81 -10.47 -4.52
N ASP A 75 7.44 -11.50 -3.95
CA ASP A 75 6.83 -12.81 -3.73
C ASP A 75 6.13 -12.84 -2.37
N PHE A 76 4.80 -13.00 -2.36
CA PHE A 76 4.02 -12.95 -1.12
C PHE A 76 4.13 -14.26 -0.33
N VAL A 77 4.22 -14.14 1.00
CA VAL A 77 4.06 -15.27 1.92
C VAL A 77 2.59 -15.64 2.02
N ASP A 78 1.72 -14.64 2.19
CA ASP A 78 0.27 -14.76 2.11
C ASP A 78 -0.27 -14.14 0.81
N LYS A 79 -0.50 -14.98 -0.19
CA LYS A 79 -1.01 -14.56 -1.49
C LYS A 79 -2.49 -14.17 -1.46
N THR A 80 -3.21 -14.50 -0.38
CA THR A 80 -4.62 -14.11 -0.22
C THR A 80 -4.75 -12.61 0.02
N LEU A 81 -3.71 -11.96 0.56
CA LEU A 81 -3.64 -10.50 0.68
C LEU A 81 -3.64 -9.82 -0.69
N LEU A 82 -2.87 -10.35 -1.64
CA LEU A 82 -2.84 -9.82 -3.00
C LEU A 82 -4.13 -10.13 -3.74
N GLU A 83 -4.75 -11.29 -3.50
CA GLU A 83 -6.09 -11.57 -4.01
C GLU A 83 -7.14 -10.56 -3.51
N GLU A 84 -7.16 -10.24 -2.21
CA GLU A 84 -8.05 -9.21 -1.65
C GLU A 84 -7.78 -7.84 -2.27
N ALA A 85 -6.50 -7.46 -2.43
CA ALA A 85 -6.10 -6.21 -3.08
C ALA A 85 -6.54 -6.10 -4.54
N LEU A 86 -6.66 -7.23 -5.24
CA LEU A 86 -7.11 -7.32 -6.63
C LEU A 86 -8.61 -7.65 -6.76
N THR A 87 -9.39 -7.46 -5.69
CA THR A 87 -10.83 -7.77 -5.68
C THR A 87 -11.65 -6.48 -5.55
N HIS A 88 -12.33 -6.09 -6.63
CA HIS A 88 -13.20 -4.91 -6.65
C HIS A 88 -14.50 -5.16 -5.86
N PRO A 89 -15.10 -4.14 -5.20
CA PRO A 89 -16.36 -4.27 -4.46
C PRO A 89 -17.54 -4.86 -5.26
N SER A 90 -17.52 -4.76 -6.58
CA SER A 90 -18.57 -5.34 -7.44
C SER A 90 -18.47 -6.86 -7.61
N SER A 91 -17.38 -7.51 -7.20
CA SER A 91 -17.10 -8.93 -7.47
C SER A 91 -17.91 -9.94 -6.64
N CYS A 92 -18.91 -9.51 -5.87
CA CYS A 92 -19.72 -10.34 -4.96
C CYS A 92 -18.92 -11.18 -3.94
N ARG A 93 -17.61 -10.95 -3.80
CA ARG A 93 -16.75 -11.60 -2.80
C ARG A 93 -16.88 -10.91 -1.45
N PRO A 94 -16.63 -11.63 -0.34
CA PRO A 94 -16.82 -11.10 1.01
C PRO A 94 -15.82 -9.98 1.36
N ASN A 95 -14.62 -10.05 0.82
CA ASN A 95 -13.58 -9.05 1.03
C ASN A 95 -13.28 -8.36 -0.30
N SER A 96 -13.10 -7.04 -0.24
CA SER A 96 -12.69 -6.19 -1.35
C SER A 96 -11.45 -5.40 -0.94
N TYR A 97 -10.81 -4.76 -1.92
CA TYR A 97 -9.60 -3.98 -1.68
C TYR A 97 -9.80 -2.77 -0.76
N GLN A 98 -11.02 -2.37 -0.42
CA GLN A 98 -11.33 -1.08 0.24
C GLN A 98 -10.63 -0.89 1.59
N ARG A 99 -10.50 -1.96 2.39
CA ARG A 99 -9.79 -1.86 3.69
C ARG A 99 -8.28 -1.79 3.50
N LEU A 100 -7.77 -2.43 2.45
CA LEU A 100 -6.37 -2.39 2.08
C LEU A 100 -6.02 -1.02 1.47
N GLU A 101 -6.83 -0.48 0.57
CA GLU A 101 -6.72 0.91 0.05
C GLU A 101 -6.52 1.90 1.19
N LEU A 102 -7.43 1.90 2.17
CA LEU A 102 -7.36 2.82 3.31
C LEU A 102 -6.04 2.69 4.11
N LEU A 103 -5.59 1.45 4.33
CA LEU A 103 -4.32 1.19 5.01
C LEU A 103 -3.12 1.63 4.15
N GLY A 104 -3.22 1.42 2.84
CA GLY A 104 -2.20 1.69 1.83
C GLY A 104 -1.95 3.17 1.67
N ASP A 105 -3.01 3.98 1.57
CA ASP A 105 -2.93 5.45 1.56
C ASP A 105 -2.13 5.95 2.77
N SER A 106 -2.50 5.50 3.97
CA SER A 106 -1.80 5.88 5.21
C SER A 106 -0.34 5.41 5.24
N ALA A 107 -0.08 4.18 4.79
CA ALA A 107 1.27 3.59 4.80
C ALA A 107 2.19 4.28 3.79
N LEU A 108 1.73 4.55 2.56
CA LEU A 108 2.49 5.24 1.51
C LEU A 108 2.76 6.69 1.91
N ASN A 109 1.77 7.41 2.44
CA ASN A 109 1.97 8.76 2.97
C ASN A 109 3.04 8.79 4.07
N HIS A 110 3.01 7.82 5.00
CA HIS A 110 4.02 7.73 6.03
C HIS A 110 5.39 7.39 5.45
N ALA A 111 5.48 6.38 4.57
CA ALA A 111 6.74 5.96 3.96
C ALA A 111 7.44 7.11 3.23
N VAL A 112 6.71 7.87 2.42
CA VAL A 112 7.22 9.06 1.72
C VAL A 112 7.62 10.15 2.70
N THR A 113 6.76 10.46 3.68
CA THR A 113 7.07 11.49 4.69
C THR A 113 8.35 11.15 5.44
N LYS A 114 8.49 9.89 5.90
CA LYS A 114 9.69 9.40 6.59
C LYS A 114 10.91 9.50 5.69
N TYR A 115 10.80 9.09 4.42
CA TYR A 115 11.91 9.19 3.46
C TYR A 115 12.37 10.64 3.26
N LEU A 116 11.44 11.57 3.04
CA LEU A 116 11.75 13.00 2.87
C LEU A 116 12.32 13.62 4.15
N PHE A 117 11.78 13.24 5.31
CA PHE A 117 12.25 13.71 6.62
C PHE A 117 13.66 13.19 6.96
N LEU A 118 14.03 11.97 6.56
CA LEU A 118 15.38 11.47 6.78
C LEU A 118 16.42 12.16 5.88
N ASP A 119 15.99 12.77 4.78
CA ASP A 119 16.79 13.68 3.94
C ASP A 119 16.65 15.16 4.37
N SER A 120 16.15 15.43 5.59
CA SER A 120 15.74 16.75 6.13
C SER A 120 16.80 17.86 6.13
N ARG A 121 18.08 17.54 5.88
CA ARG A 121 19.08 18.60 5.62
C ARG A 121 18.83 19.33 4.29
N LYS A 122 17.86 18.88 3.49
CA LYS A 122 17.49 19.47 2.19
C LYS A 122 16.11 20.15 2.15
N PHE A 123 15.18 19.84 3.06
CA PHE A 123 13.78 20.25 2.93
C PHE A 123 13.15 20.72 4.25
N ASN A 124 12.44 21.84 4.21
CA ASN A 124 11.58 22.32 5.29
C ASN A 124 10.20 21.64 5.30
N GLU A 125 9.35 21.96 6.28
CA GLU A 125 8.02 21.36 6.45
C GLU A 125 7.11 21.49 5.22
N ASP A 126 7.06 22.69 4.63
CA ASP A 126 6.24 22.98 3.45
C ASP A 126 6.74 22.18 2.24
N GLU A 127 8.05 22.10 2.06
CA GLU A 127 8.68 21.32 0.99
C GLU A 127 8.41 19.82 1.13
N ILE A 128 8.49 19.27 2.35
CA ILE A 128 8.12 17.87 2.62
C ILE A 128 6.65 17.63 2.28
N THR A 129 5.76 18.52 2.71
CA THR A 129 4.32 18.41 2.46
C THR A 129 3.99 18.45 0.97
N ASN A 130 4.58 19.39 0.23
CA ASN A 130 4.35 19.53 -1.21
C ASN A 130 4.91 18.33 -1.98
N ARG A 131 6.16 17.94 -1.72
CA ARG A 131 6.77 16.77 -2.37
C ARG A 131 6.04 15.47 -2.08
N ARG A 132 5.49 15.31 -0.86
CA ARG A 132 4.63 14.18 -0.53
C ARG A 132 3.39 14.17 -1.41
N LYS A 133 2.65 15.29 -1.49
CA LYS A 133 1.46 15.41 -2.37
C LYS A 133 1.80 15.08 -3.81
N ASP A 134 2.96 15.51 -4.29
CA ASP A 134 3.41 15.24 -5.66
C ASP A 134 3.74 13.75 -5.90
N THR A 135 4.08 12.99 -4.86
CA THR A 135 4.51 11.59 -4.97
C THR A 135 3.39 10.58 -4.71
N VAL A 136 2.40 10.92 -3.89
CA VAL A 136 1.33 9.98 -3.47
C VAL A 136 -0.08 10.58 -3.58
N SER A 137 -0.29 11.53 -4.49
CA SER A 137 -1.65 11.97 -4.81
C SER A 137 -2.39 10.95 -5.67
N ASN A 138 -3.71 10.89 -5.57
CA ASN A 138 -4.53 9.96 -6.37
C ASN A 138 -4.28 10.11 -7.88
N PRO A 139 -4.13 11.31 -8.47
CA PRO A 139 -3.77 11.42 -9.89
C PRO A 139 -2.41 10.80 -10.21
N TYR A 140 -1.43 10.93 -9.31
CA TYR A 140 -0.11 10.31 -9.46
C TYR A 140 -0.21 8.78 -9.42
N LEU A 141 -0.83 8.25 -8.37
CA LEU A 141 -1.00 6.80 -8.20
C LEU A 141 -1.83 6.19 -9.32
N ALA A 142 -2.84 6.91 -9.82
CA ALA A 142 -3.62 6.47 -10.98
C ALA A 142 -2.77 6.34 -12.26
N ARG A 143 -1.84 7.30 -12.51
CA ARG A 143 -0.89 7.19 -13.63
C ARG A 143 0.03 5.98 -13.48
N ILE A 144 0.50 5.71 -12.26
CA ILE A 144 1.30 4.52 -11.96
C ILE A 144 0.47 3.25 -12.22
N GLY A 145 -0.75 3.16 -11.68
CA GLY A 145 -1.64 2.02 -11.86
C GLY A 145 -1.98 1.75 -13.35
N ALA A 146 -2.18 2.81 -14.13
CA ALA A 146 -2.39 2.72 -15.57
C ALA A 146 -1.15 2.17 -16.30
N ARG A 147 0.05 2.68 -15.99
CA ARG A 147 1.31 2.26 -16.61
C ARG A 147 1.68 0.82 -16.26
N LEU A 148 1.40 0.40 -15.03
CA LEU A 148 1.62 -0.96 -14.57
C LEU A 148 0.56 -1.96 -15.09
N GLY A 149 -0.53 -1.47 -15.70
CA GLY A 149 -1.61 -2.32 -16.20
C GLY A 149 -2.36 -3.08 -15.09
N LEU A 150 -2.36 -2.57 -13.85
CA LEU A 150 -2.94 -3.30 -12.71
C LEU A 150 -4.44 -3.57 -12.86
N TYR A 151 -5.15 -2.71 -13.58
CA TYR A 151 -6.59 -2.85 -13.80
C TYR A 151 -6.97 -4.11 -14.60
N ASP A 152 -6.08 -4.62 -15.46
CA ASP A 152 -6.34 -5.85 -16.22
C ASP A 152 -6.44 -7.08 -15.32
N TYR A 153 -5.76 -7.04 -14.17
CA TYR A 153 -5.75 -8.11 -13.18
C TYR A 153 -6.83 -7.96 -12.10
N LEU A 154 -7.53 -6.84 -12.06
CA LEU A 154 -8.61 -6.57 -11.10
C LEU A 154 -9.82 -7.47 -11.35
N LEU A 155 -10.19 -8.27 -10.35
CA LEU A 155 -11.41 -9.06 -10.37
C LEU A 155 -12.61 -8.14 -10.11
N ARG A 156 -13.50 -8.07 -11.08
CA ARG A 156 -14.69 -7.22 -11.07
C ARG A 156 -15.79 -7.86 -11.89
N TYR A 157 -17.03 -7.53 -11.60
CA TYR A 157 -18.19 -8.05 -12.30
C TYR A 157 -19.09 -6.92 -12.79
N ASN A 158 -19.48 -6.98 -14.07
CA ASN A 158 -20.44 -6.08 -14.73
C ASN A 158 -20.17 -4.57 -14.50
N THR A 159 -18.99 -4.10 -14.88
CA THR A 159 -18.59 -2.68 -14.74
C THR A 159 -18.18 -2.04 -16.09
N PRO A 160 -19.05 -2.05 -17.12
CA PRO A 160 -18.69 -1.55 -18.46
C PRO A 160 -18.33 -0.06 -18.46
N ASP A 161 -19.07 0.76 -17.72
CA ASP A 161 -18.76 2.19 -17.60
C ASP A 161 -17.39 2.42 -16.98
N LEU A 162 -17.01 1.62 -15.98
CA LEU A 162 -15.69 1.72 -15.34
C LEU A 162 -14.58 1.30 -16.32
N ASP A 163 -14.81 0.23 -17.09
CA ASP A 163 -13.88 -0.25 -18.11
C ASP A 163 -13.60 0.83 -19.16
N ASP A 164 -14.64 1.50 -19.66
CA ASP A 164 -14.51 2.60 -20.63
C ASP A 164 -13.78 3.81 -20.03
N GLN A 165 -14.09 4.16 -18.79
CA GLN A 165 -13.44 5.28 -18.09
C GLN A 165 -11.94 5.01 -17.90
N VAL A 166 -11.58 3.82 -17.43
CA VAL A 166 -10.19 3.42 -17.22
C VAL A 166 -9.44 3.31 -18.54
N ALA A 167 -10.08 2.81 -19.60
CA ALA A 167 -9.48 2.75 -20.93
C ALA A 167 -9.16 4.16 -21.46
N LYS A 168 -10.11 5.10 -21.39
CA LYS A 168 -9.92 6.50 -21.78
C LYS A 168 -8.83 7.19 -20.96
N PHE A 169 -8.82 6.95 -19.64
CA PHE A 169 -7.80 7.48 -18.75
C PHE A 169 -6.41 6.96 -19.14
N THR A 170 -6.27 5.65 -19.31
CA THR A 170 -5.00 4.99 -19.65
C THR A 170 -4.45 5.46 -20.99
N GLU A 171 -5.32 5.56 -22.01
CA GLU A 171 -4.93 6.12 -23.31
C GLU A 171 -4.48 7.59 -23.20
N GLY A 172 -5.18 8.39 -22.40
CA GLY A 172 -4.81 9.78 -22.11
C GLY A 172 -3.44 9.90 -21.46
N VAL A 173 -3.16 9.06 -20.46
CA VAL A 173 -1.86 9.01 -19.75
C VAL A 173 -0.73 8.62 -20.71
N ILE A 174 -0.92 7.61 -21.56
CA ILE A 174 0.08 7.19 -22.56
C ILE A 174 0.34 8.30 -23.57
N LYS A 175 -0.68 9.07 -23.96
CA LYS A 175 -0.55 10.23 -24.86
C LYS A 175 -0.01 11.49 -24.17
N GLY A 176 0.34 11.43 -22.88
CA GLY A 176 0.87 12.56 -22.12
C GLY A 176 -0.15 13.67 -21.86
N LYS A 177 -1.45 13.36 -21.89
CA LYS A 177 -2.51 14.32 -21.55
C LYS A 177 -2.64 14.46 -20.04
N ASP A 178 -2.97 15.67 -19.60
CA ASP A 178 -3.45 15.86 -18.24
C ASP A 178 -4.84 15.23 -18.10
N MET A 179 -4.94 14.21 -17.26
CA MET A 179 -6.17 13.47 -16.98
C MET A 179 -6.70 13.74 -15.57
N THR A 180 -6.19 14.78 -14.89
CA THR A 180 -6.69 15.20 -13.58
C THR A 180 -8.21 15.42 -13.64
N GLY A 181 -8.95 14.83 -12.69
CA GLY A 181 -10.41 14.93 -12.64
C GLY A 181 -11.18 14.05 -13.64
N SER A 182 -10.51 13.28 -14.50
CA SER A 182 -11.20 12.36 -15.42
C SER A 182 -11.83 11.18 -14.69
N PRO A 183 -13.02 10.70 -15.08
CA PRO A 183 -13.58 9.49 -14.48
C PRO A 183 -12.63 8.29 -14.61
N GLY A 184 -12.66 7.36 -13.65
CA GLY A 184 -11.83 6.14 -13.67
C GLY A 184 -10.42 6.24 -13.08
N TYR A 185 -9.87 7.44 -12.80
CA TYR A 185 -8.54 7.53 -12.15
C TYR A 185 -8.58 6.97 -10.72
N LYS A 186 -9.72 7.13 -10.02
CA LYS A 186 -9.83 6.77 -8.62
C LYS A 186 -9.58 5.27 -8.39
N VAL A 187 -10.24 4.39 -9.15
CA VAL A 187 -10.03 2.94 -9.02
C VAL A 187 -8.57 2.53 -9.26
N LEU A 188 -7.87 3.20 -10.19
CA LEU A 188 -6.46 2.93 -10.45
C LEU A 188 -5.57 3.31 -9.26
N ALA A 189 -5.85 4.45 -8.63
CA ALA A 189 -5.16 4.86 -7.41
C ALA A 189 -5.45 3.88 -6.26
N ASP A 190 -6.73 3.56 -6.03
CA ASP A 190 -7.17 2.67 -4.96
C ASP A 190 -6.51 1.28 -5.07
N VAL A 191 -6.36 0.76 -6.29
CA VAL A 191 -5.68 -0.54 -6.54
C VAL A 191 -4.18 -0.47 -6.27
N VAL A 192 -3.51 0.64 -6.56
CA VAL A 192 -2.09 0.80 -6.19
C VAL A 192 -1.92 0.82 -4.67
N GLU A 193 -2.78 1.56 -3.98
CA GLU A 193 -2.78 1.64 -2.51
C GLU A 193 -3.09 0.28 -1.87
N SER A 194 -4.07 -0.45 -2.40
CA SER A 194 -4.42 -1.76 -1.86
C SER A 194 -3.29 -2.78 -2.03
N VAL A 195 -2.58 -2.77 -3.16
CA VAL A 195 -1.41 -3.63 -3.38
C VAL A 195 -0.26 -3.21 -2.44
N ALA A 196 -0.07 -1.92 -2.20
CA ALA A 196 0.90 -1.43 -1.22
C ALA A 196 0.58 -1.91 0.20
N ALA A 197 -0.69 -1.87 0.59
CA ALA A 197 -1.12 -2.39 1.88
C ALA A 197 -0.95 -3.91 1.99
N ALA A 198 -1.23 -4.67 0.93
CA ALA A 198 -1.00 -6.11 0.93
C ALA A 198 0.48 -6.43 1.20
N VAL A 199 1.40 -5.75 0.51
CA VAL A 199 2.85 -5.88 0.75
C VAL A 199 3.20 -5.44 2.17
N TYR A 200 2.64 -4.33 2.64
CA TYR A 200 2.90 -3.80 3.98
C TYR A 200 2.48 -4.77 5.10
N VAL A 201 1.32 -5.42 4.95
CA VAL A 201 0.82 -6.43 5.89
C VAL A 201 1.67 -7.69 5.84
N ASP A 202 2.03 -8.17 4.65
CA ASP A 202 2.85 -9.38 4.47
C ASP A 202 4.27 -9.20 5.04
N LEU A 203 4.79 -7.97 5.00
CA LEU A 203 6.06 -7.58 5.63
C LEU A 203 5.95 -7.33 7.14
N ASN A 204 4.81 -7.63 7.76
CA ASN A 204 4.53 -7.37 9.18
C ASN A 204 4.73 -5.89 9.55
N TYR A 205 4.17 -5.00 8.72
CA TYR A 205 4.12 -3.55 8.93
C TYR A 205 5.51 -2.86 8.94
N ASP A 206 6.46 -3.36 8.14
CA ASP A 206 7.80 -2.78 7.98
C ASP A 206 7.81 -1.71 6.88
N LEU A 207 7.74 -0.43 7.29
CA LEU A 207 7.71 0.72 6.38
C LEU A 207 8.97 0.85 5.50
N GLU A 208 10.14 0.43 6.00
CA GLU A 208 11.40 0.60 5.24
C GLU A 208 11.46 -0.39 4.08
N LYS A 209 11.03 -1.63 4.32
CA LYS A 209 10.92 -2.64 3.27
C LYS A 209 9.82 -2.30 2.27
N LEU A 210 8.66 -1.82 2.74
CA LEU A 210 7.60 -1.32 1.85
C LEU A 210 8.15 -0.25 0.92
N TRP A 211 8.81 0.77 1.48
CA TRP A 211 9.39 1.85 0.70
C TRP A 211 10.43 1.36 -0.31
N LYS A 212 11.28 0.41 0.07
CA LYS A 212 12.29 -0.17 -0.83
C LYS A 212 11.65 -0.83 -2.07
N ILE A 213 10.50 -1.48 -1.91
CA ILE A 213 9.75 -2.13 -3.00
C ILE A 213 9.00 -1.08 -3.83
N PHE A 214 8.30 -0.14 -3.18
CA PHE A 214 7.42 0.80 -3.89
C PHE A 214 8.13 2.01 -4.49
N LYS A 215 9.27 2.44 -3.94
CA LYS A 215 10.04 3.56 -4.49
C LYS A 215 10.34 3.42 -5.99
N PRO A 216 10.91 2.30 -6.50
CA PRO A 216 11.17 2.17 -7.94
C PRO A 216 9.88 2.18 -8.77
N LEU A 217 8.77 1.65 -8.26
CA LEU A 217 7.47 1.67 -8.94
C LEU A 217 6.91 3.09 -9.04
N LEU A 218 7.02 3.87 -7.97
CA LEU A 218 6.58 5.26 -7.94
C LEU A 218 7.47 6.15 -8.82
N ASP A 219 8.78 5.92 -8.85
CA ASP A 219 9.69 6.73 -9.66
C ASP A 219 9.53 6.52 -11.19
N LEU A 220 8.73 5.55 -11.65
CA LEU A 220 8.42 5.32 -13.07
C LEU A 220 7.82 6.54 -13.78
N GLU A 221 7.09 7.38 -13.05
CA GLU A 221 6.53 8.59 -13.64
C GLU A 221 7.59 9.69 -13.83
N LYS A 222 8.62 9.70 -12.99
CA LYS A 222 9.72 10.67 -13.08
C LYS A 222 10.66 10.37 -14.24
N SER A 223 10.81 9.09 -14.64
CA SER A 223 11.61 8.73 -15.81
C SER A 223 11.09 9.35 -17.11
N ASP A 224 9.77 9.51 -17.30
CA ASP A 224 9.23 10.18 -18.49
C ASP A 224 9.43 11.70 -18.47
N CYS A 225 9.43 12.31 -17.28
CA CYS A 225 9.81 13.72 -17.10
C CYS A 225 11.32 13.92 -17.36
N MET A 226 12.15 12.98 -16.89
CA MET A 226 13.61 13.01 -17.06
C MET A 226 14.10 12.50 -18.42
N MET A 227 13.26 11.95 -19.30
CA MET A 227 13.65 11.73 -20.70
C MET A 227 13.83 13.04 -21.50
N LYS A 228 13.68 14.21 -20.84
CA LYS A 228 14.25 15.49 -21.31
C LYS A 228 15.70 15.76 -20.86
N THR A 229 16.30 14.94 -20.00
CA THR A 229 17.69 15.08 -19.53
C THR A 229 18.31 13.74 -19.14
N ARG A 230 19.24 13.30 -19.99
CA ARG A 230 20.18 12.15 -19.93
C ARG A 230 20.47 11.46 -18.57
N GLU A 231 20.53 10.12 -18.69
CA GLU A 231 21.35 9.12 -17.99
C GLU A 231 20.91 8.57 -16.62
N SER A 232 20.34 7.35 -16.64
CA SER A 232 20.64 6.26 -15.68
C SER A 232 20.14 4.89 -16.22
N ASP A 233 21.00 4.20 -16.99
CA ASP A 233 20.58 3.15 -17.95
C ASP A 233 20.52 1.69 -17.45
N SER A 234 20.75 1.34 -16.17
CA SER A 234 20.72 -0.09 -15.77
C SER A 234 19.40 -0.57 -15.16
N MET A 235 18.79 0.20 -14.27
CA MET A 235 17.53 -0.18 -13.61
C MET A 235 16.31 0.10 -14.50
N LEU A 236 16.35 1.18 -15.27
CA LEU A 236 15.32 1.53 -16.24
C LEU A 236 15.30 0.56 -17.42
N GLY A 237 16.45 0.04 -17.86
CA GLY A 237 16.52 -1.02 -18.86
C GLY A 237 15.88 -2.33 -18.38
N TYR A 238 16.05 -2.67 -17.09
CA TYR A 238 15.38 -3.84 -16.50
C TYR A 238 13.86 -3.64 -16.47
N ILE A 239 13.36 -2.50 -15.99
CA ILE A 239 11.92 -2.26 -15.90
C ILE A 239 11.28 -2.08 -17.29
N ALA A 240 11.94 -1.42 -18.25
CA ALA A 240 11.47 -1.35 -19.63
C ALA A 240 11.43 -2.74 -20.28
N SER A 241 12.46 -3.56 -20.10
CA SER A 241 12.44 -4.96 -20.57
C SER A 241 11.36 -5.79 -19.87
N LEU A 242 11.09 -5.51 -18.59
CA LEU A 242 10.05 -6.16 -17.80
C LEU A 242 8.65 -5.75 -18.32
N LEU A 243 8.43 -4.46 -18.60
CA LEU A 243 7.17 -3.94 -19.16
C LEU A 243 6.95 -4.42 -20.60
N ASP A 244 7.98 -4.48 -21.43
CA ASP A 244 7.90 -5.03 -22.80
C ASP A 244 7.64 -6.55 -22.78
N THR A 245 8.20 -7.27 -21.80
CA THR A 245 7.97 -8.71 -21.61
C THR A 245 6.60 -8.99 -20.96
N LEU A 246 6.09 -8.10 -20.10
CA LEU A 246 4.88 -8.30 -19.30
C LEU A 246 3.62 -7.61 -19.85
N GLY A 247 3.72 -6.68 -20.81
CA GLY A 247 2.72 -5.62 -20.97
C GLY A 247 1.74 -5.63 -22.15
N ALA A 248 1.74 -6.55 -23.12
CA ALA A 248 0.80 -6.39 -24.26
C ALA A 248 0.23 -7.64 -24.95
N LYS A 249 0.82 -8.83 -24.77
CA LYS A 249 0.42 -10.01 -25.57
C LYS A 249 -0.18 -11.19 -24.80
N ALA A 250 0.12 -11.36 -23.51
CA ALA A 250 -0.27 -12.58 -22.80
C ALA A 250 -1.76 -12.60 -22.41
N TYR A 251 -2.29 -11.52 -21.82
CA TYR A 251 -3.69 -11.48 -21.38
C TYR A 251 -4.70 -11.30 -22.53
N ARG A 252 -4.31 -10.57 -23.59
CA ARG A 252 -5.16 -10.40 -24.78
C ARG A 252 -5.39 -11.69 -25.56
N LYS A 253 -4.45 -12.65 -25.47
CA LYS A 253 -4.50 -13.92 -26.20
C LYS A 253 -5.36 -14.98 -25.50
N SER A 254 -5.53 -14.92 -24.17
CA SER A 254 -6.44 -15.85 -23.47
C SER A 254 -7.92 -15.49 -23.65
N LYS A 255 -8.24 -14.20 -23.85
CA LYS A 255 -9.62 -13.73 -24.09
C LYS A 255 -10.13 -13.96 -25.53
N MET A 256 -9.24 -14.20 -26.50
CA MET A 256 -9.61 -14.52 -27.89
C MET A 256 -9.84 -16.03 -28.16
N VAL A 257 -9.71 -16.90 -27.16
CA VAL A 257 -9.89 -18.36 -27.32
C VAL A 257 -11.24 -18.85 -26.74
N THR A 258 -12.05 -17.94 -26.19
CA THR A 258 -13.36 -18.26 -25.59
C THR A 258 -14.52 -17.45 -26.21
N GLU A 259 -14.40 -17.03 -27.46
CA GLU A 259 -15.54 -16.60 -28.30
C GLU A 259 -15.82 -17.65 -29.38
#